data_AF-V7D7M4-F1
#
_entry.id   AF-V7D7M4-F1
#
_cell.length_a   1.000
_cell.length_b   1.000
_cell.length_c   1.000
_cell.angle_alpha   90.00
_cell.angle_beta   90.00
_cell.angle_gamma   90.00
#
_symmetry.space_group_name_H-M   'P 1'
#
loop_
_entity.id
_entity.type
_entity.pdbx_description
1 polymer ?
#
loop_
_entity_poly.entity_id
_entity_poly.type
_entity_poly.pdbx_seq_one_letter_code
_entity_poly.pdbx_strand_id
1 'polypeptide(L)' 'ELAISYRSDDELDKTVHDLLTEISQEADMRNCFIEADAWEEGTERRW' A
#
# COMPACT_ATOMS: atom_id res chain seq x y z
N GLU A 1 -14.34 2.18 2.37
CA GLU A 1 -13.27 2.74 1.53
C GLU A 1 -12.15 3.21 2.45
N LEU A 2 -10.89 2.92 2.09
CA LEU A 2 -9.71 3.39 2.82
C LEU A 2 -9.28 4.73 2.21
N ALA A 3 -9.12 5.77 3.04
CA ALA A 3 -8.65 7.07 2.59
C ALA A 3 -7.30 7.38 3.27
N ILE A 4 -6.27 7.58 2.46
CA ILE A 4 -4.92 7.95 2.93
C ILE A 4 -4.80 9.47 2.82
N SER A 5 -4.61 10.14 3.94
CA SER A 5 -4.32 11.58 3.96
C SER A 5 -2.82 11.79 3.82
N TYR A 6 -2.40 12.63 2.87
CA TYR A 6 -1.00 12.95 2.62
C TYR A 6 -0.83 14.45 2.33
N ARG A 7 0.36 14.99 2.61
CA ARG A 7 0.71 16.41 2.35
C ARG A 7 1.68 16.57 1.19
N SER A 8 2.36 15.49 0.81
CA SER A 8 3.25 15.44 -0.34
C SER A 8 3.23 14.05 -0.97
N ASP A 9 3.61 13.99 -2.24
CA ASP A 9 3.76 12.74 -2.99
C ASP A 9 4.71 11.76 -2.32
N ASP A 10 5.86 12.24 -1.80
CA ASP A 10 6.81 11.39 -1.08
C ASP A 10 6.21 10.74 0.19
N GLU A 11 5.28 11.45 0.85
CA GLU A 11 4.59 10.93 2.04
C GLU A 11 3.57 9.86 1.64
N LEU A 12 2.86 10.09 0.53
CA LEU A 12 1.94 9.10 -0.04
C LEU A 12 2.69 7.83 -0.45
N ASP A 13 3.76 7.96 -1.25
CA ASP A 13 4.56 6.85 -1.74
C ASP A 13 5.09 6.00 -0.57
N LYS A 14 5.63 6.67 0.46
CA LYS A 14 6.08 5.99 1.66
C LYS A 14 4.94 5.27 2.38
N THR A 15 3.80 5.94 2.55
CA THR A 15 2.65 5.36 3.27
C THR A 15 2.10 4.13 2.57
N VAL A 16 1.98 4.17 1.23
CA VAL A 16 1.52 3.01 0.46
C VAL A 16 2.54 1.88 0.55
N HIS A 17 3.84 2.18 0.45
CA HIS A 17 4.88 1.17 0.53
C HIS A 17 4.96 0.51 1.91
N ASP A 18 4.82 1.30 2.98
CA ASP A 18 4.76 0.81 4.36
C ASP A 18 3.54 -0.11 4.54
N LEU A 19 2.36 0.28 4.03
CA LEU A 19 1.13 -0.51 4.10
C LEU A 19 1.27 -1.86 3.37
N LEU A 20 1.78 -1.86 2.13
CA LEU A 20 1.99 -3.09 1.36
C LEU A 20 3.00 -4.01 2.06
N THR A 21 4.02 -3.43 2.70
CA THR A 21 5.00 -4.18 3.48
C THR A 21 4.35 -4.83 4.71
N GLU A 22 3.51 -4.10 5.46
CA GLU A 22 2.78 -4.64 6.61
C GLU A 22 1.86 -5.80 6.19
N ILE A 23 1.17 -5.66 5.07
CA ILE A 23 0.30 -6.71 4.50
C ILE A 23 1.12 -7.97 4.15
N SER A 24 2.28 -7.80 3.51
CA SER A 24 3.19 -8.91 3.19
C SER A 24 3.70 -9.60 4.46
N GLN A 25 4.11 -8.82 5.47
CA GLN A 25 4.61 -9.36 6.73
C GLN A 25 3.53 -10.16 7.48
N GLU A 26 2.29 -9.68 7.50
CA GLU A 26 1.16 -10.40 8.09
C GLU A 26 0.87 -11.72 7.37
N ALA A 27 0.99 -11.75 6.03
CA ALA A 27 0.85 -12.97 5.25
C ALA A 27 1.98 -13.96 5.57
N ASP A 28 3.23 -13.49 5.59
CA ASP A 28 4.41 -14.29 5.93
C ASP A 28 4.30 -14.89 7.34
N MET A 29 3.87 -14.11 8.34
CA MET A 29 3.65 -14.58 9.70
C MET A 29 2.62 -15.72 9.78
N ARG A 30 1.69 -15.77 8.83
CA ARG A 30 0.64 -16.80 8.73
C ARG A 30 1.00 -17.92 7.76
N ASN A 31 2.24 -17.96 7.26
CA ASN A 31 2.69 -18.87 6.21
C ASN A 31 1.78 -18.83 4.97
N CYS A 32 1.32 -17.64 4.62
CA CYS A 32 0.45 -17.38 3.48
C CYS A 32 1.22 -16.62 2.39
N PHE A 33 0.86 -16.86 1.14
CA PHE A 33 1.33 -16.05 0.01
C PHE A 33 0.34 -14.92 -0.26
N ILE A 34 0.87 -13.74 -0.58
CA ILE A 34 0.07 -12.59 -0.98
C ILE A 34 0.72 -11.87 -2.16
N GLU A 35 -0.13 -11.37 -3.05
CA GLU A 35 0.18 -10.43 -4.11
C GLU A 35 -0.84 -9.29 -3.96
N ALA A 36 -0.35 -8.07 -3.79
CA ALA A 36 -1.18 -6.91 -3.50
C ALA A 36 -0.71 -5.73 -4.35
N ASP A 37 -1.66 -5.12 -5.05
CA ASP A 37 -1.48 -3.91 -5.84
C ASP A 37 -2.28 -2.77 -5.20
N ALA A 38 -1.75 -1.55 -5.28
CA ALA A 38 -2.45 -0.34 -4.89
C ALA A 38 -2.53 0.64 -6.07
N TRP A 39 -3.65 1.36 -6.17
CA TRP A 39 -3.82 2.43 -7.16
C TRP A 39 -4.66 3.56 -6.57
N GLU A 40 -4.37 4.78 -7.03
CA GLU A 40 -5.14 5.95 -6.65
C GLU A 40 -6.36 6.10 -7.58
N GLU A 41 -7.55 6.26 -7.00
CA GLU A 41 -8.77 6.38 -7.79
C GLU A 41 -8.76 7.67 -8.61
N GLY A 42 -9.02 7.53 -9.92
CA GLY A 42 -9.06 8.66 -10.84
C GLY A 42 -7.70 9.12 -11.37
N THR A 43 -6.60 8.42 -11.05
CA THR A 43 -5.27 8.70 -11.60
C THR A 43 -4.62 7.45 -12.20
N GLU A 44 -3.46 7.61 -12.84
CA GLU A 44 -2.65 6.49 -13.36
C GLU A 44 -1.61 5.99 -12.36
N ARG A 45 -1.56 6.53 -11.13
CA ARG A 45 -0.58 6.13 -10.12
C ARG A 45 -0.90 4.73 -9.59
N ARG A 46 0.16 3.92 -9.51
CA ARG A 46 0.11 2.54 -9.05
C ARG A 46 1.35 2.22 -8.23
N TRP A 47 1.18 1.34 -7.27
CA TRP A 47 2.22 0.78 -6.41
C TRP A 47 2.05 -0.73 -6.35
#